data_AF-A0A6J0N7V6-F1
#
_entry.id   AF-A0A6J0N7V6-F1
#
_cell.length_a   1.000
_cell.length_b   1.000
_cell.length_c   1.000
_cell.angle_alpha   90.00
_cell.angle_beta   90.00
_cell.angle_gamma   90.00
#
_symmetry.space_group_name_H-M   'P 1'
#
loop_
_entity.id
_entity.type
_entity.pdbx_description
1 polymer ?
#
loop_
_entity_poly.entity_id
_entity_poly.type
_entity_poly.pdbx_seq_one_letter_code
_entity_poly.pdbx_strand_id
1 'polypeptide(L)'
;MKFGGSSVATGERMREVADLILAFPEESPVIVLSAMGKTTNNLLLAGEKAVSFGVSNASEIEELSIIKELHLRTVAELKIDPSVVTSFLEELEQLLKGIAMMKELTLRSRDYLVSFGECMSTRIFATYLNKIGVKARQ
;
A
#
# COMPACT_ATOMS: atom_id res chain seq x y z
N MET A 1 -0.98 -17.31 -8.58
CA MET A 1 0.20 -16.56 -9.04
C MET A 1 0.66 -15.60 -7.94
N LYS A 2 1.96 -15.43 -7.72
CA LYS A 2 2.52 -14.50 -6.71
C LYS A 2 3.36 -13.43 -7.38
N PHE A 3 3.13 -12.16 -7.03
CA PHE A 3 3.89 -11.02 -7.54
C PHE A 3 4.62 -10.30 -6.40
N GLY A 4 5.90 -9.98 -6.62
CA GLY A 4 6.71 -9.24 -5.65
C GLY A 4 6.50 -7.74 -5.74
N GLY A 5 7.05 -6.99 -4.79
CA GLY A 5 6.82 -5.54 -4.72
C GLY A 5 7.31 -4.77 -5.95
N SER A 6 8.37 -5.23 -6.61
CA SER A 6 8.84 -4.64 -7.88
C SER A 6 7.86 -4.83 -9.03
N SER A 7 7.13 -5.96 -9.06
CA SER A 7 6.11 -6.26 -10.06
C SER A 7 4.84 -5.42 -9.91
N VAL A 8 4.64 -4.78 -8.76
CA VAL A 8 3.47 -3.93 -8.47
C VAL A 8 3.90 -2.53 -8.01
N ALA A 9 5.09 -2.08 -8.40
CA ALA A 9 5.69 -0.85 -7.90
C ALA A 9 5.01 0.44 -8.41
N THR A 10 4.29 0.39 -9.52
CA THR A 10 3.61 1.54 -10.16
C THR A 10 2.31 1.08 -10.81
N GLY A 11 1.47 2.03 -11.26
CA GLY A 11 0.26 1.71 -12.02
C GLY A 11 0.57 1.04 -13.35
N GLU A 12 1.66 1.44 -14.02
CA GLU A 12 2.14 0.76 -15.23
C GLU A 12 2.48 -0.72 -14.96
N ARG A 13 3.25 -1.00 -13.91
CA ARG A 13 3.59 -2.37 -13.52
C ARG A 13 2.36 -3.20 -13.16
N MET A 14 1.37 -2.61 -12.51
CA MET A 14 0.10 -3.28 -12.26
C MET A 14 -0.67 -3.60 -13.56
N ARG A 15 -0.61 -2.75 -14.59
CA ARG A 15 -1.19 -3.07 -15.91
C ARG A 15 -0.52 -4.29 -16.52
N GLU A 16 0.82 -4.34 -16.51
CA GLU A 16 1.57 -5.52 -17.00
C GLU A 16 1.15 -6.81 -16.27
N VAL A 17 0.96 -6.75 -14.95
CA VAL A 17 0.49 -7.90 -14.16
C VAL A 17 -0.93 -8.31 -14.54
N ALA A 18 -1.83 -7.36 -14.80
CA ALA A 18 -3.18 -7.66 -15.27
C ALA A 18 -3.17 -8.32 -16.65
N ASP A 19 -2.33 -7.84 -17.57
CA ASP A 19 -2.16 -8.44 -18.90
C ASP A 19 -1.64 -9.87 -18.81
N LEU A 20 -0.69 -10.15 -17.90
CA LEU A 20 -0.20 -11.51 -17.64
C LEU A 20 -1.30 -12.44 -17.15
N ILE A 21 -2.20 -11.97 -16.29
CA ILE A 21 -3.33 -12.78 -15.80
C ILE A 21 -4.32 -13.04 -16.95
N LEU A 22 -4.62 -12.01 -17.75
CA LEU A 22 -5.55 -12.09 -18.88
C LEU A 22 -5.05 -12.94 -20.05
N ALA A 23 -3.74 -13.18 -20.13
CA ALA A 23 -3.15 -14.06 -21.14
C ALA A 23 -3.55 -15.54 -20.97
N PHE A 24 -4.11 -15.92 -19.81
CA PHE A 24 -4.53 -17.29 -19.50
C PHE A 24 -6.03 -17.33 -19.14
N PRO A 25 -6.95 -17.08 -20.10
CA PRO A 25 -8.39 -16.93 -19.81
C PRO A 25 -9.08 -18.20 -19.31
N GLU A 26 -8.49 -19.37 -19.58
CA GLU A 26 -8.98 -20.67 -19.10
C GLU A 26 -8.57 -20.96 -17.64
N GLU A 27 -7.67 -20.15 -17.07
CA GLU A 27 -7.24 -20.27 -15.68
C GLU A 27 -8.09 -19.41 -14.73
N SER A 28 -8.24 -19.88 -13.49
CA SER A 28 -8.89 -19.14 -12.40
C SER A 28 -7.92 -18.98 -11.22
N PRO A 29 -6.88 -18.13 -11.36
CA PRO A 29 -5.80 -18.06 -10.39
C PRO A 29 -6.20 -17.32 -9.10
N VAL A 30 -5.64 -17.75 -7.98
CA VAL A 30 -5.52 -16.91 -6.77
C VAL A 30 -4.29 -16.03 -6.93
N ILE A 31 -4.45 -14.72 -6.75
CA ILE A 31 -3.37 -13.74 -6.88
C ILE A 31 -2.89 -13.32 -5.49
N VAL A 32 -1.58 -13.43 -5.25
CA VAL A 32 -0.92 -13.03 -4.01
C VAL A 32 0.04 -11.89 -4.32
N LEU A 33 -0.14 -10.73 -3.68
CA LEU A 33 0.69 -9.54 -3.89
C LEU A 33 1.46 -9.18 -2.63
N SER A 34 2.70 -8.72 -2.82
CA SER A 34 3.45 -7.98 -1.79
C SER A 34 3.06 -6.49 -1.80
N ALA A 35 3.50 -5.74 -0.78
CA ALA A 35 3.42 -4.28 -0.81
C ALA A 35 4.14 -3.67 -2.05
N MET A 36 3.73 -2.47 -2.45
CA MET A 36 4.26 -1.79 -3.64
C MET A 36 5.71 -1.33 -3.46
N GLY A 37 6.62 -1.75 -4.35
CA GLY A 37 8.00 -1.28 -4.36
C GLY A 37 8.71 -1.39 -3.02
N LYS A 38 9.16 -0.25 -2.46
CA LYS A 38 9.85 -0.15 -1.16
C LYS A 38 8.93 0.19 0.02
N THR A 39 7.61 0.08 -0.15
CA THR A 39 6.62 0.53 0.86
C THR A 39 6.82 -0.11 2.23
N THR A 40 7.08 -1.42 2.31
CA THR A 40 7.36 -2.10 3.60
C THR A 40 8.54 -1.48 4.34
N ASN A 41 9.62 -1.14 3.62
CA ASN A 41 10.79 -0.51 4.23
C ASN A 41 10.47 0.92 4.68
N ASN A 42 9.74 1.68 3.87
CA ASN A 42 9.31 3.04 4.23
C ASN A 42 8.38 3.03 5.45
N LEU A 43 7.49 2.03 5.58
CA LEU A 43 6.62 1.87 6.74
C LEU A 43 7.44 1.61 8.01
N LEU A 44 8.43 0.72 7.95
CA LEU A 44 9.32 0.44 9.08
C LEU A 44 10.10 1.68 9.50
N LEU A 45 10.72 2.38 8.53
CA LEU A 45 11.46 3.61 8.78
C LEU A 45 10.55 4.73 9.34
N ALA A 46 9.32 4.85 8.85
CA ALA A 46 8.34 5.79 9.38
C ALA A 46 8.01 5.50 10.84
N GLY A 47 7.82 4.21 11.21
CA GLY A 47 7.58 3.80 12.58
C GLY A 47 8.75 4.10 13.51
N GLU A 48 9.98 3.80 13.07
CA GLU A 48 11.20 4.10 13.84
C GLU A 48 11.38 5.61 14.04
N LYS A 49 11.18 6.41 12.99
CA LYS A 49 11.21 7.88 13.08
C LYS A 49 10.12 8.40 14.01
N ALA A 50 8.90 7.87 13.92
CA ALA A 50 7.79 8.28 14.77
C ALA A 50 8.12 8.15 16.27
N VAL A 51 8.82 7.09 16.70
CA VAL A 51 9.24 6.92 18.11
C VAL A 51 10.12 8.07 18.63
N SER A 52 10.96 8.64 17.76
CA SER A 52 11.91 9.71 18.11
C SER A 52 11.36 11.12 17.86
N PHE A 53 10.30 11.26 17.07
CA PHE A 53 9.67 12.54 16.74
C PHE A 53 8.62 12.95 17.80
N GLY A 54 8.44 14.25 17.98
CA GLY A 54 7.31 14.78 18.75
C GLY A 54 6.00 14.64 17.98
N VAL A 55 4.87 14.50 18.69
CA VAL A 55 3.52 14.31 18.11
C VAL A 55 3.20 15.33 17.01
N SER A 56 3.60 16.58 17.20
CA SER A 56 3.38 17.69 16.25
C SER A 56 3.99 17.44 14.87
N ASN A 57 5.05 16.62 14.78
CA ASN A 57 5.84 16.44 13.58
C ASN A 57 5.62 15.06 12.93
N ALA A 58 4.74 14.22 13.47
CA ALA A 58 4.50 12.88 12.92
C ALA A 58 3.90 12.91 11.50
N SER A 59 3.13 13.95 11.18
CA SER A 59 2.62 14.18 9.82
C SER A 59 3.69 14.64 8.83
N GLU A 60 4.86 15.07 9.33
CA GLU A 60 6.00 15.56 8.53
C GLU A 60 7.02 14.46 8.23
N ILE A 61 6.75 13.21 8.64
CA ILE A 61 7.62 12.08 8.34
C ILE A 61 7.72 11.91 6.81
N GLU A 62 8.94 12.00 6.30
CA GLU A 62 9.24 11.92 4.87
C GLU A 62 8.69 10.63 4.24
N GLU A 63 8.89 9.50 4.89
CA GLU A 63 8.42 8.18 4.43
C GLU A 63 6.89 8.11 4.32
N LEU A 64 6.15 8.77 5.23
CA LEU A 64 4.70 8.87 5.12
C LEU A 64 4.30 9.63 3.85
N SER A 65 5.00 10.72 3.53
CA SER A 65 4.77 11.50 2.31
C SER A 65 5.09 10.68 1.05
N ILE A 66 6.20 9.93 1.05
CA ILE A 66 6.57 9.03 -0.05
C ILE A 66 5.50 7.95 -0.25
N ILE A 67 4.98 7.35 0.83
CA ILE A 67 3.92 6.34 0.77
C ILE A 67 2.64 6.96 0.20
N LYS A 68 2.19 8.11 0.71
CA LYS A 68 0.99 8.80 0.23
C LYS A 68 1.08 9.11 -1.26
N GLU A 69 2.18 9.74 -1.69
CA GLU A 69 2.41 10.10 -3.09
C GLU A 69 2.39 8.87 -4.00
N LEU A 70 3.09 7.79 -3.62
CA LEU A 70 3.13 6.56 -4.41
C LEU A 70 1.73 5.97 -4.66
N HIS A 71 0.92 5.87 -3.61
CA HIS A 71 -0.40 5.24 -3.71
C HIS A 71 -1.39 6.15 -4.46
N LEU A 72 -1.41 7.46 -4.16
CA LEU A 72 -2.28 8.43 -4.86
C LEU A 72 -1.92 8.54 -6.34
N ARG A 73 -0.63 8.60 -6.67
CA ARG A 73 -0.17 8.59 -8.06
C ARG A 73 -0.58 7.31 -8.78
N THR A 74 -0.42 6.15 -8.14
CA THR A 74 -0.79 4.86 -8.74
C THR A 74 -2.30 4.75 -9.00
N VAL A 75 -3.12 5.21 -8.04
CA VAL A 75 -4.57 5.34 -8.21
C VAL A 75 -4.90 6.21 -9.43
N ALA A 76 -4.25 7.36 -9.56
CA ALA A 76 -4.46 8.28 -10.68
C ALA A 76 -4.02 7.66 -12.03
N GLU A 77 -2.85 7.01 -12.07
CA GLU A 77 -2.35 6.29 -13.25
C GLU A 77 -3.29 5.17 -13.71
N LEU A 78 -3.92 4.48 -12.76
CA LEU A 78 -4.93 3.43 -13.03
C LEU A 78 -6.33 4.02 -13.24
N LYS A 79 -6.50 5.33 -13.03
CA LYS A 79 -7.75 6.09 -13.11
C LYS A 79 -8.87 5.43 -12.27
N ILE A 80 -8.56 5.00 -11.05
CA ILE A 80 -9.52 4.47 -10.08
C ILE A 80 -9.85 5.54 -9.02
N ASP A 81 -10.91 5.34 -8.24
CA ASP A 81 -11.33 6.30 -7.21
C ASP A 81 -10.29 6.35 -6.06
N PRO A 82 -9.80 7.54 -5.64
CA PRO A 82 -8.83 7.66 -4.55
C PRO A 82 -9.32 7.17 -3.19
N SER A 83 -10.64 7.13 -2.96
CA SER A 83 -11.23 6.59 -1.72
C SER A 83 -10.81 5.14 -1.43
N VAL A 84 -10.29 4.41 -2.42
CA VAL A 84 -9.75 3.06 -2.24
C VAL A 84 -8.53 3.01 -1.32
N VAL A 85 -7.78 4.11 -1.18
CA VAL A 85 -6.62 4.20 -0.29
C VAL A 85 -6.71 5.32 0.74
N THR A 86 -7.56 6.33 0.55
CA THR A 86 -7.62 7.50 1.46
C THR A 86 -7.82 7.09 2.92
N SER A 87 -8.76 6.18 3.22
CA SER A 87 -9.00 5.73 4.60
C SER A 87 -7.78 5.02 5.21
N PHE A 88 -7.08 4.20 4.42
CA PHE A 88 -5.87 3.51 4.86
C PHE A 88 -4.72 4.50 5.11
N LEU A 89 -4.58 5.53 4.28
CA LEU A 89 -3.55 6.56 4.45
C LEU A 89 -3.82 7.44 5.67
N GLU A 90 -5.09 7.75 5.96
CA GLU A 90 -5.50 8.45 7.17
C GLU A 90 -5.23 7.61 8.42
N GLU A 91 -5.63 6.33 8.39
CA GLU A 91 -5.41 5.39 9.50
C GLU A 91 -3.91 5.15 9.77
N LEU A 92 -3.10 5.03 8.71
CA LEU A 92 -1.64 4.97 8.81
C LEU A 92 -1.06 6.21 9.50
N GLU A 93 -1.53 7.40 9.13
CA GLU A 93 -1.08 8.64 9.78
C GLU A 93 -1.49 8.69 11.26
N GLN A 94 -2.71 8.26 11.59
CA GLN A 94 -3.16 8.18 12.99
C GLN A 94 -2.32 7.18 13.81
N LEU A 95 -1.98 6.02 13.22
CA LEU A 95 -1.10 5.05 13.85
C LEU A 95 0.28 5.65 14.15
N LEU A 96 0.88 6.37 13.20
CA LEU A 96 2.18 7.03 13.38
C LEU A 96 2.12 8.13 14.46
N LYS A 97 1.03 8.91 14.52
CA LYS A 97 0.80 9.88 15.61
C LYS A 97 0.71 9.19 16.97
N GLY A 98 0.02 8.05 17.05
CA GLY A 98 -0.06 7.24 18.26
C GLY A 98 1.32 6.73 18.71
N ILE A 99 2.12 6.20 17.78
CA ILE A 99 3.50 5.76 18.05
C ILE A 99 4.35 6.92 18.58
N ALA A 100 4.26 8.10 17.96
CA ALA A 100 5.00 9.29 18.39
C ALA A 100 4.57 9.80 19.78
N MET A 101 3.28 9.70 20.10
CA MET A 101 2.75 10.09 21.41
C MET A 101 3.23 9.15 22.52
N MET A 102 3.23 7.85 22.26
CA MET A 102 3.66 6.83 23.22
C MET A 102 5.19 6.71 23.32
N LYS A 103 5.92 7.17 22.28
CA LYS A 103 7.35 6.94 22.11
C LYS A 103 7.72 5.45 22.19
N GLU A 104 6.85 4.61 21.66
CA GLU A 104 6.99 3.15 21.73
C GLU A 104 6.47 2.50 20.44
N LEU A 105 7.24 1.56 19.91
CA LEU A 105 6.85 0.70 18.78
C LEU A 105 6.98 -0.76 19.18
N THR A 106 5.89 -1.36 19.67
CA THR A 106 5.84 -2.78 19.99
C THR A 106 5.91 -3.66 18.73
N LEU A 107 6.27 -4.93 18.88
CA LEU A 107 6.23 -5.90 17.77
C LEU A 107 4.84 -6.00 17.14
N ARG A 108 3.78 -5.95 17.96
CA ARG A 108 2.39 -5.96 17.49
C ARG A 108 2.07 -4.72 16.65
N SER A 109 2.46 -3.54 17.13
CA SER A 109 2.24 -2.28 16.40
C SER A 109 3.05 -2.24 15.11
N ARG A 110 4.27 -2.81 15.12
CA ARG A 110 5.13 -2.95 13.93
C ARG A 110 4.51 -3.86 12.88
N ASP A 111 3.96 -5.01 13.28
CA ASP A 111 3.29 -5.93 12.34
C ASP A 111 2.03 -5.30 11.73
N TYR A 112 1.25 -4.59 12.54
CA TYR A 112 0.10 -3.83 12.03
C TYR A 112 0.53 -2.70 11.08
N LEU A 113 1.59 -1.96 11.41
CA LEU A 113 2.13 -0.90 10.57
C LEU A 113 2.55 -1.40 9.18
N VAL A 114 3.25 -2.53 9.08
CA VAL A 114 3.68 -3.05 7.78
C VAL A 114 2.51 -3.61 6.96
N SER A 115 1.44 -4.09 7.61
CA SER A 115 0.27 -4.67 6.94
C SER A 115 -0.43 -3.70 5.97
N PHE A 116 -0.33 -2.39 6.22
CA PHE A 116 -0.85 -1.34 5.34
C PHE A 116 -0.33 -1.47 3.90
N GLY A 117 0.93 -1.91 3.72
CA GLY A 117 1.55 -2.05 2.41
C GLY A 117 0.81 -3.06 1.51
N GLU A 118 0.64 -4.30 1.97
CA GLU A 118 -0.10 -5.34 1.25
C GLU A 118 -1.59 -5.01 1.15
N CYS A 119 -2.20 -4.44 2.21
CA CYS A 119 -3.61 -4.06 2.21
C CYS A 119 -3.94 -3.06 1.10
N MET A 120 -3.14 -2.00 0.96
CA MET A 120 -3.35 -1.01 -0.11
C MET A 120 -3.03 -1.59 -1.49
N SER A 121 -1.94 -2.36 -1.63
CA SER A 121 -1.56 -2.96 -2.93
C SER A 121 -2.66 -3.87 -3.48
N THR A 122 -3.18 -4.77 -2.64
CA THR A 122 -4.24 -5.70 -3.03
C THR A 122 -5.58 -4.99 -3.27
N ARG A 123 -5.89 -3.94 -2.49
CA ARG A 123 -7.09 -3.11 -2.69
C ARG A 123 -7.08 -2.37 -4.03
N ILE A 124 -5.97 -1.72 -4.35
CA ILE A 124 -5.76 -1.02 -5.63
C ILE A 124 -5.92 -2.01 -6.78
N PHE A 125 -5.21 -3.14 -6.71
CA PHE A 125 -5.18 -4.09 -7.82
C PHE A 125 -6.54 -4.76 -8.05
N ALA A 126 -7.24 -5.18 -7.00
CA ALA A 126 -8.58 -5.72 -7.12
C ALA A 126 -9.57 -4.70 -7.70
N THR A 127 -9.47 -3.42 -7.29
CA THR A 127 -10.32 -2.36 -7.85
C THR A 127 -10.02 -2.14 -9.33
N TYR A 128 -8.74 -2.11 -9.71
CA TYR A 128 -8.33 -1.94 -11.10
C TYR A 128 -8.82 -3.10 -11.99
N LEU A 129 -8.68 -4.36 -11.55
CA LEU A 129 -9.21 -5.52 -12.26
C LEU A 129 -10.72 -5.38 -12.49
N ASN A 130 -11.49 -5.05 -11.46
CA ASN A 130 -12.94 -4.86 -11.60
C ASN A 130 -13.28 -3.75 -12.59
N LYS A 131 -12.52 -2.64 -12.57
CA LYS A 131 -12.70 -1.54 -13.50
C LYS A 131 -12.52 -1.95 -14.96
N ILE A 132 -11.57 -2.85 -15.26
CA ILE A 132 -11.33 -3.36 -16.62
C ILE A 132 -12.21 -4.58 -16.98
N GLY A 133 -13.23 -4.89 -16.16
CA GLY A 133 -14.19 -5.97 -16.42
C GLY A 133 -13.78 -7.34 -15.88
N VAL A 134 -12.68 -7.44 -15.13
CA VAL A 134 -12.22 -8.69 -14.50
C VAL A 134 -12.73 -8.75 -13.08
N LYS A 135 -13.69 -9.63 -12.81
CA LYS A 135 -14.26 -9.80 -11.46
C LYS A 135 -13.17 -10.23 -10.48
N ALA A 136 -12.84 -9.37 -9.54
CA ALA A 136 -11.82 -9.61 -8.51
C ALA A 136 -12.33 -9.20 -7.12
N ARG A 137 -11.83 -9.86 -6.09
CA ARG A 137 -12.16 -9.55 -4.69
C ARG A 137 -10.91 -9.69 -3.83
N GLN A 138 -10.71 -8.70 -2.96
CA GLN A 138 -9.77 -8.74 -1.84
C GLN A 138 -10.47 -9.35 -0.63
#